data_AF-A0A6J1Q167-F1
#
_entry.id   AF-A0A6J1Q167-F1
#
_cell.length_a   1.000
_cell.length_b   1.000
_cell.length_c   1.000
_cell.angle_alpha   90.00
_cell.angle_beta   90.00
_cell.angle_gamma   90.00
#
_symmetry.space_group_name_H-M   'P 1'
#
loop_
_entity.id
_entity.type
_entity.pdbx_description
1 polymer ?
#
loop_
_entity_poly.entity_id
_entity_poly.type
_entity_poly.pdbx_seq_one_letter_code
_entity_poly.pdbx_strand_id
1 'polypeptide(L)'
;MDNDPIWQSASANQLDLARVVVERTVMARVYHNALYLNEDGDVYKDQLFHGHINKLAKVVTPNHRDLRISKVYHYECPWSWAQAELAVISAYKTPRDKLQCVFRCATTIMNLFSMASERD
;
A
#
# COMPACT_ATOMS: atom_id res chain seq x y z
N MET A 1 12.12 -25.09 -3.05
CA MET A 1 13.28 -24.67 -2.22
C MET A 1 13.43 -25.62 -1.05
N ASP A 2 12.42 -25.80 -0.21
CA ASP A 2 12.57 -26.61 1.02
C ASP A 2 12.85 -28.11 0.78
N ASN A 3 12.47 -28.65 -0.39
CA ASN A 3 12.73 -30.05 -0.79
C ASN A 3 13.90 -30.22 -1.76
N ASP A 4 14.60 -29.13 -2.11
CA ASP A 4 15.68 -29.16 -3.11
C ASP A 4 17.04 -29.36 -2.39
N PRO A 5 17.82 -30.41 -2.75
CA PRO A 5 19.12 -30.69 -2.12
C PRO A 5 20.09 -29.51 -2.11
N ILE A 6 20.04 -28.63 -3.13
CA ILE A 6 20.93 -27.48 -3.25
C ILE A 6 20.66 -26.44 -2.14
N TRP A 7 19.42 -26.36 -1.65
CA TRP A 7 18.99 -25.35 -0.68
C TRP A 7 19.01 -25.83 0.77
N GLN A 8 19.39 -27.09 1.03
CA GLN A 8 19.34 -27.69 2.38
C GLN A 8 20.28 -27.01 3.40
N SER A 9 21.35 -26.37 2.95
CA SER A 9 22.29 -25.64 3.81
C SER A 9 22.00 -24.14 3.92
N ALA A 10 20.97 -23.64 3.23
CA ALA A 10 20.63 -22.22 3.23
C ALA A 10 19.95 -21.81 4.56
N SER A 11 20.41 -20.71 5.14
CA SER A 11 19.75 -20.09 6.29
C SER A 11 18.38 -19.51 5.93
N ALA A 12 17.52 -19.32 6.93
CA ALA A 12 16.20 -18.70 6.74
C ALA A 12 16.29 -17.33 6.04
N ASN A 13 17.30 -16.52 6.38
CA ASN A 13 17.53 -15.21 5.74
C ASN A 13 17.92 -15.35 4.26
N GLN A 14 18.75 -16.34 3.92
CA GLN A 14 19.10 -16.61 2.51
C GLN A 14 17.88 -17.10 1.71
N LEU A 15 17.02 -17.90 2.33
CA LEU A 15 15.77 -18.36 1.70
C LEU A 15 14.78 -17.21 1.48
N ASP A 16 14.60 -16.29 2.43
CA ASP A 16 13.75 -15.11 2.22
C ASP A 16 14.32 -14.21 1.13
N LEU A 17 15.64 -13.95 1.14
CA LEU A 17 16.29 -13.18 0.08
C LEU A 17 16.08 -13.83 -1.29
N ALA A 18 16.22 -15.16 -1.39
CA ALA A 18 15.98 -15.88 -2.62
C ALA A 18 14.52 -15.73 -3.09
N ARG A 19 13.54 -15.82 -2.19
CA ARG A 19 12.12 -15.60 -2.50
C ARG A 19 11.88 -14.17 -3.02
N VAL A 20 12.47 -13.16 -2.39
CA VAL A 20 12.37 -11.75 -2.83
C VAL A 20 12.95 -11.56 -4.23
N VAL A 21 14.11 -12.16 -4.51
CA VAL A 21 14.75 -12.08 -5.83
C VAL A 21 13.91 -12.78 -6.90
N VAL A 22 13.37 -13.96 -6.59
CA VAL A 22 12.48 -14.70 -7.50
C VAL A 22 11.23 -13.88 -7.80
N GLU A 23 10.57 -13.33 -6.78
CA GLU A 23 9.39 -12.47 -6.94
C GLU A 23 9.70 -11.27 -7.85
N ARG A 24 10.78 -10.54 -7.56
CA ARG A 24 11.22 -9.39 -8.39
C ARG A 24 11.47 -9.79 -9.83
N THR A 25 12.15 -10.91 -10.05
CA THR A 25 12.52 -11.38 -11.38
C THR A 25 11.30 -11.80 -12.19
N VAL A 26 10.38 -12.54 -11.58
CA VAL A 26 9.12 -12.96 -12.23
C VAL A 26 8.26 -11.74 -12.53
N MET A 27 8.01 -10.89 -11.53
CA MET A 27 7.17 -9.71 -11.70
C MET A 27 7.75 -8.72 -12.71
N ALA A 28 9.07 -8.57 -12.80
CA ALA A 28 9.69 -7.72 -13.82
C ALA A 28 9.28 -8.11 -15.25
N ARG A 29 8.98 -9.40 -15.48
CA ARG A 29 8.56 -9.92 -16.80
C ARG A 29 7.04 -9.92 -16.98
N VAL A 30 6.29 -10.27 -15.94
CA VAL A 30 4.84 -10.50 -16.07
C VAL A 30 3.97 -9.35 -15.60
N TYR A 31 4.55 -8.28 -15.03
CA TYR A 31 3.80 -7.23 -14.33
C TYR A 31 2.57 -6.73 -15.07
N HIS A 32 2.70 -6.36 -16.35
CA HIS A 32 1.59 -5.79 -17.09
C HIS A 32 0.45 -6.81 -17.27
N ASN A 33 0.79 -8.02 -17.71
CA ASN A 33 -0.18 -9.09 -17.96
C ASN A 33 -0.80 -9.64 -16.66
N ALA A 34 -0.05 -9.58 -15.54
CA ALA A 34 -0.54 -10.04 -14.24
C ALA A 34 -1.43 -9.01 -13.55
N LEU A 35 -1.17 -7.71 -13.76
CA LEU A 35 -1.92 -6.63 -13.10
C LEU A 35 -3.17 -6.20 -13.89
N TYR A 36 -3.13 -6.28 -15.22
CA TYR A 36 -4.22 -5.84 -16.11
C TYR A 36 -4.74 -7.02 -16.93
N LEU A 37 -5.36 -8.00 -16.26
CA LEU A 37 -5.87 -9.23 -16.91
C LEU A 37 -6.99 -8.93 -17.91
N ASN A 38 -7.82 -7.92 -17.64
CA ASN A 38 -8.88 -7.48 -18.55
C ASN A 38 -8.46 -6.28 -19.39
N GLU A 39 -7.15 -5.96 -19.43
CA GLU A 39 -6.53 -4.85 -20.16
C GLU A 39 -7.33 -3.54 -19.99
N ASP A 40 -8.02 -3.09 -21.04
CA ASP A 40 -8.84 -1.87 -21.08
C ASP A 40 -9.91 -1.84 -19.98
N GLY A 41 -10.47 -3.00 -19.63
CA GLY A 41 -11.49 -3.10 -18.59
C GLY A 41 -10.97 -2.72 -17.21
N ASP A 42 -9.71 -3.04 -16.91
CA ASP A 42 -9.09 -2.69 -15.62
C ASP A 42 -8.60 -1.24 -15.64
N VAL A 43 -8.05 -0.76 -16.76
CA VAL A 43 -7.70 0.66 -16.95
C VAL A 43 -8.92 1.57 -16.79
N TYR A 44 -10.06 1.19 -17.37
CA TYR A 44 -11.31 1.96 -17.24
C TYR A 44 -11.80 2.01 -15.78
N LYS A 45 -11.76 0.88 -15.05
CA LYS A 45 -12.12 0.85 -13.63
C LYS A 45 -11.20 1.75 -12.80
N ASP A 46 -9.90 1.73 -13.04
CA ASP A 46 -8.92 2.59 -12.35
C ASP A 46 -9.23 4.07 -12.58
N GLN A 47 -9.50 4.46 -13.83
CA GLN A 47 -9.86 5.84 -14.18
C GLN A 47 -11.18 6.28 -13.54
N LEU A 48 -12.20 5.41 -13.57
CA LEU A 48 -13.49 5.68 -12.95
C LEU A 48 -13.34 5.87 -11.43
N PHE A 49 -12.62 4.97 -10.77
CA PHE A 49 -12.33 5.05 -9.35
C PHE A 49 -11.56 6.32 -9.01
N HIS A 50 -10.49 6.63 -9.73
CA HIS A 50 -9.70 7.85 -9.54
C HIS A 50 -10.56 9.11 -9.70
N GLY A 51 -11.43 9.14 -10.72
CA GLY A 51 -12.38 10.23 -10.92
C GLY A 51 -13.39 10.39 -9.78
N HIS A 52 -13.91 9.28 -9.24
CA HIS A 52 -14.81 9.31 -8.08
C HIS A 52 -14.12 9.82 -6.82
N ILE A 53 -12.91 9.31 -6.51
CA ILE A 53 -12.14 9.75 -5.35
C ILE A 53 -11.77 11.24 -5.45
N ASN A 54 -11.36 11.73 -6.63
CA ASN A 54 -11.03 13.15 -6.82
C ASN A 54 -12.24 14.07 -6.65
N LYS A 55 -13.45 13.64 -7.02
CA LYS A 55 -14.67 14.41 -6.76
C LYS A 55 -15.00 14.43 -5.27
N LEU A 56 -14.89 13.28 -4.61
CA LEU A 56 -15.17 13.12 -3.19
C LEU A 56 -14.17 13.93 -2.32
N ALA A 57 -12.89 13.93 -2.68
CA ALA A 57 -11.84 14.67 -1.98
C ALA A 57 -12.07 16.20 -1.91
N LYS A 58 -12.86 16.76 -2.83
CA LYS A 58 -13.20 18.20 -2.83
C LYS A 58 -14.25 18.58 -1.79
N VAL A 59 -15.05 17.61 -1.34
CA VAL A 59 -16.20 17.85 -0.45
C VAL A 59 -16.04 17.19 0.91
N VAL A 60 -15.25 16.12 0.99
CA VAL A 60 -14.99 15.43 2.24
C VAL A 60 -14.01 16.24 3.10
N THR A 61 -14.48 16.59 4.29
CA THR A 61 -13.67 17.20 5.34
C THR A 61 -13.52 16.20 6.49
N PRO A 62 -12.49 16.30 7.35
CA PRO A 62 -12.38 15.46 8.54
C PRO A 62 -13.59 15.51 9.49
N ASN A 63 -14.39 16.57 9.44
CA ASN A 63 -15.63 16.72 10.21
C ASN A 63 -16.86 16.09 9.51
N HIS A 64 -16.70 15.43 8.37
CA HIS A 64 -17.81 14.83 7.64
C HIS A 64 -18.47 13.74 8.47
N ARG A 65 -19.81 13.82 8.65
CA ARG A 65 -20.59 12.96 9.56
C ARG A 65 -20.38 11.47 9.30
N ASP A 66 -20.27 11.08 8.03
CA ASP A 66 -20.13 9.67 7.65
C ASP A 66 -18.73 9.11 7.90
N LEU A 67 -17.70 9.95 8.06
CA LEU A 67 -16.35 9.48 8.38
C LEU A 67 -16.22 9.03 9.84
N ARG A 68 -17.02 9.59 10.75
CA ARG A 68 -17.06 9.23 12.18
C ARG A 68 -15.68 9.28 12.86
N ILE A 69 -14.83 10.22 12.47
CA ILE A 69 -13.49 10.42 13.08
C ILE A 69 -13.62 11.42 14.23
N SER A 70 -13.26 11.01 15.45
CA SER A 70 -13.24 11.90 16.62
C SER A 70 -12.30 13.09 16.41
N LYS A 71 -12.69 14.25 16.94
CA LYS A 71 -11.91 15.51 16.83
C LYS A 71 -10.52 15.41 17.44
N VAL A 72 -10.35 14.55 18.44
CA VAL A 72 -9.04 14.24 19.05
C VAL A 72 -8.01 13.86 18.00
N TYR A 73 -8.41 13.07 17.00
CA TYR A 73 -7.53 12.59 15.94
C TYR A 73 -7.33 13.57 14.77
N HIS A 74 -7.92 14.76 14.82
CA HIS A 74 -7.82 15.74 13.74
C HIS A 74 -6.50 16.52 13.75
N TYR A 75 -5.67 16.31 14.76
CA TYR A 75 -4.45 17.08 15.02
C TYR A 75 -3.54 17.25 13.79
N GLU A 76 -3.27 16.17 13.06
CA GLU A 76 -2.39 16.17 11.86
C GLU A 76 -3.17 15.98 10.55
N CYS A 77 -4.50 16.21 10.56
CA CYS A 77 -5.30 16.08 9.35
C CYS A 77 -4.81 17.07 8.26
N PRO A 78 -4.65 16.68 6.98
CA PRO A 78 -5.14 15.47 6.31
C PRO A 78 -4.22 14.25 6.35
N TRP A 79 -3.30 14.16 7.31
CA TRP A 79 -2.33 13.08 7.48
C TRP A 79 -1.43 12.89 6.25
N SER A 80 -0.85 13.99 5.77
CA SER A 80 -0.05 14.06 4.53
C SER A 80 1.06 13.01 4.46
N TRP A 81 1.67 12.65 5.59
CA TRP A 81 2.69 11.61 5.68
C TRP A 81 2.15 10.23 5.31
N ALA A 82 0.97 9.87 5.81
CA ALA A 82 0.33 8.60 5.45
C ALA A 82 -0.09 8.60 3.97
N GLN A 83 -0.56 9.73 3.46
CA GLN A 83 -0.89 9.86 2.04
C GLN A 83 0.34 9.65 1.15
N ALA A 84 1.50 10.21 1.52
CA ALA A 84 2.75 10.04 0.79
C ALA A 84 3.19 8.57 0.71
N GLU A 85 3.05 7.81 1.80
CA GLU A 85 3.34 6.37 1.81
C GLU A 85 2.49 5.57 0.82
N LEU A 86 1.21 5.95 0.66
CA LEU A 86 0.31 5.31 -0.29
C LEU A 86 0.54 5.79 -1.73
N ALA A 87 0.89 7.06 -1.93
CA ALA A 87 1.07 7.67 -3.26
C ALA A 87 2.17 6.98 -4.08
N VAL A 88 3.18 6.41 -3.42
CA VAL A 88 4.29 5.71 -4.09
C VAL A 88 3.96 4.26 -4.51
N ILE A 89 2.77 3.73 -4.20
CA ILE A 89 2.40 2.33 -4.49
C ILE A 89 2.51 1.95 -5.97
N SER A 90 2.26 2.90 -6.87
CA SER A 90 2.34 2.68 -8.32
C SER A 90 3.78 2.60 -8.84
N ALA A 91 4.76 3.11 -8.08
CA ALA A 91 6.18 3.02 -8.44
C ALA A 91 6.74 1.60 -8.27
N TYR A 92 6.11 0.77 -7.45
CA TYR A 92 6.56 -0.60 -7.18
C TYR A 92 5.84 -1.62 -8.06
N LYS A 93 6.59 -2.63 -8.54
CA LYS A 93 6.03 -3.71 -9.37
C LYS A 93 5.74 -5.00 -8.59
N THR A 94 6.44 -5.24 -7.49
CA THR A 94 6.24 -6.48 -6.72
C THR A 94 5.04 -6.37 -5.78
N PRO A 95 4.28 -7.46 -5.58
CA PRO A 95 3.24 -7.53 -4.56
C PRO A 95 3.76 -7.17 -3.17
N ARG A 96 4.92 -7.70 -2.77
CA ARG A 96 5.54 -7.40 -1.47
C ARG A 96 5.78 -5.91 -1.27
N ASP A 97 6.42 -5.23 -2.23
CA ASP A 97 6.74 -3.80 -2.08
C ASP A 97 5.46 -2.93 -2.10
N LYS A 98 4.45 -3.29 -2.91
CA LYS A 98 3.14 -2.63 -2.89
C LYS A 98 2.41 -2.78 -1.56
N LEU A 99 2.43 -3.98 -0.96
CA LEU A 99 1.85 -4.22 0.36
C LEU A 99 2.58 -3.43 1.44
N GLN A 100 3.91 -3.29 1.33
CA GLN A 100 4.68 -2.50 2.27
C GLN A 100 4.29 -1.02 2.26
N CYS A 101 3.92 -0.44 1.11
CA CYS A 101 3.34 0.92 1.06
C CYS A 101 2.06 1.03 1.89
N VAL A 102 1.15 0.07 1.77
CA VAL A 102 -0.10 0.03 2.52
C VAL A 102 0.18 -0.13 4.02
N PHE A 103 1.10 -1.02 4.38
CA PHE A 103 1.50 -1.24 5.77
C PHE A 103 2.10 0.03 6.38
N ARG A 104 3.05 0.68 5.70
CA ARG A 104 3.65 1.94 6.17
C ARG A 104 2.61 3.05 6.31
N CYS A 105 1.69 3.18 5.36
CA CYS A 105 0.57 4.12 5.47
C CYS A 105 -0.26 3.86 6.74
N ALA A 106 -0.68 2.62 6.97
CA ALA A 106 -1.46 2.25 8.15
C ALA A 106 -0.69 2.48 9.46
N THR A 107 0.58 2.09 9.52
CA THR A 107 1.45 2.34 10.68
C THR A 107 1.60 3.83 10.96
N THR A 108 1.80 4.64 9.91
CA THR A 108 1.89 6.10 10.05
C THR A 108 0.59 6.68 10.61
N ILE A 109 -0.58 6.24 10.11
CA ILE A 109 -1.88 6.67 10.67
C ILE A 109 -1.98 6.31 12.15
N MET A 110 -1.65 5.07 12.53
CA MET A 110 -1.71 4.63 13.92
C MET A 110 -0.79 5.44 14.82
N ASN A 111 0.43 5.73 14.38
CA ASN A 111 1.37 6.56 15.13
C ASN A 111 0.84 7.99 15.31
N LEU A 112 0.26 8.59 14.26
CA LEU A 112 -0.37 9.92 14.34
C LEU A 112 -1.53 9.92 15.33
N PHE A 113 -2.33 8.85 15.39
CA PHE A 113 -3.44 8.71 16.32
C PHE A 113 -2.97 8.52 17.77
N SER A 114 -1.94 7.70 18.00
CA SER A 114 -1.33 7.53 19.32
C SER A 114 -0.81 8.87 19.86
N MET A 115 -0.08 9.62 19.05
CA MET A 115 0.40 10.96 19.44
C MET A 115 -0.72 11.95 19.74
N ALA A 116 -1.83 11.86 19.00
CA ALA A 116 -3.00 12.70 19.25
C ALA A 116 -3.69 12.31 20.57
N SER A 117 -3.78 11.02 20.89
CA SER A 117 -4.38 10.55 22.14
C SER A 117 -3.56 10.82 23.39
N GLU A 118 -2.23 10.94 23.26
CA GLU A 118 -1.34 11.30 24.38
C GLU A 118 -1.40 12.78 24.77
N ARG A 119 -2.07 13.61 23.97
CA ARG A 119 -2.16 15.06 24.16
C ARG A 119 -3.47 15.55 24.78
N ASP A 120 -4.46 14.66 24.91
CA ASP A 120 -5.69 14.87 25.67
C ASP A 120 -5.52 14.45 27.14
#